data_AF-A0A2T6DPA9-F1
#
_entry.id   AF-A0A2T6DPA9-F1
#
_cell.length_a   1.000
_cell.length_b   1.000
_cell.length_c   1.000
_cell.angle_alpha   90.00
_cell.angle_beta   90.00
_cell.angle_gamma   90.00
#
_symmetry.space_group_name_H-M   'P 1'
#
loop_
_entity.id
_entity.type
_entity.pdbx_description
1 polymer ?
#
loop_
_entity_poly.entity_id
_entity_poly.type
_entity_poly.pdbx_seq_one_letter_code
_entity_poly.pdbx_strand_id
1 'polypeptide(L)'
;MVAALVGGVLAGTFDGISAFLTFGWGMTYGIASGFLGSKAFPQAGGGGVAVWILGLALHYFIAISAAAVYCLSSRRLEFLKRHFLVCGAFFGIGVFLVMNLVVLPLSAVPFPIGPFTVPKLRGALLAHILLVGLPISASLWFFSRRRAA
;
A
#
# COMPACT_ATOMS: atom_id res chain seq x y z
N MET A 1 1.57 16.62 -7.71
CA MET A 1 0.38 16.34 -6.86
C MET A 1 -0.64 15.50 -7.62
N VAL A 2 -1.11 15.92 -8.81
CA VAL A 2 -2.00 15.08 -9.64
C VAL A 2 -1.42 13.69 -9.91
N ALA A 3 -0.14 13.58 -10.29
CA ALA A 3 0.53 12.29 -10.52
C ALA A 3 0.57 11.38 -9.28
N ALA A 4 0.64 11.97 -8.08
CA ALA A 4 0.65 11.23 -6.80
C ALA A 4 -0.75 10.72 -6.45
N LEU A 5 -1.78 11.53 -6.67
CA LEU A 5 -3.17 11.11 -6.49
C LEU A 5 -3.53 9.99 -7.46
N VAL A 6 -3.23 10.15 -8.75
CA VAL A 6 -3.50 9.12 -9.77
C VAL A 6 -2.69 7.85 -9.48
N GLY A 7 -1.39 7.98 -9.18
CA GLY A 7 -0.53 6.84 -8.88
C GLY A 7 -0.94 6.11 -7.59
N GLY A 8 -1.30 6.85 -6.54
CA GLY A 8 -1.75 6.30 -5.27
C GLY A 8 -3.11 5.64 -5.35
N VAL A 9 -4.05 6.20 -6.10
CA VAL A 9 -5.35 5.56 -6.35
C VAL A 9 -5.18 4.31 -7.20
N LEU A 10 -4.39 4.34 -8.28
CA LEU A 10 -4.14 3.15 -9.09
C LEU A 10 -3.46 2.06 -8.28
N ALA A 11 -2.40 2.40 -7.54
CA ALA A 11 -1.70 1.46 -6.67
C ALA A 11 -2.61 0.89 -5.58
N GLY A 12 -3.38 1.76 -4.90
CA GLY A 12 -4.34 1.35 -3.88
C GLY A 12 -5.43 0.43 -4.43
N THR A 13 -5.91 0.68 -5.65
CA THR A 13 -6.89 -0.17 -6.33
C THR A 13 -6.28 -1.51 -6.73
N PHE A 14 -5.09 -1.53 -7.34
CA PHE A 14 -4.42 -2.77 -7.75
C PHE A 14 -4.05 -3.64 -6.54
N ASP A 15 -3.46 -3.05 -5.51
CA ASP A 15 -3.12 -3.72 -4.26
C ASP A 15 -4.38 -4.17 -3.51
N GLY A 16 -5.42 -3.32 -3.50
CA GLY A 16 -6.72 -3.64 -2.95
C GLY A 16 -7.37 -4.84 -3.62
N ILE A 17 -7.45 -4.87 -4.95
CA ILE A 17 -7.99 -5.99 -5.74
C ILE A 17 -7.19 -7.27 -5.47
N SER A 18 -5.86 -7.20 -5.49
CA SER A 18 -4.99 -8.34 -5.20
C SER A 18 -5.23 -8.89 -3.79
N ALA A 19 -5.40 -8.00 -2.82
CA ALA A 19 -5.66 -8.37 -1.44
C ALA A 19 -7.09 -8.92 -1.25
N PHE A 20 -8.10 -8.41 -1.97
CA PHE A 20 -9.44 -9.00 -2.03
C PHE A 20 -9.41 -10.42 -2.63
N LEU A 21 -8.62 -10.66 -3.66
CA LEU A 21 -8.46 -11.98 -4.26
C LEU A 21 -7.74 -12.98 -3.33
N THR A 22 -6.79 -12.49 -2.53
CA THR A 22 -5.94 -13.33 -1.67
C THR A 22 -6.56 -13.59 -0.29
N PHE A 23 -7.17 -12.57 0.32
CA PHE A 23 -7.66 -12.59 1.70
C PHE A 23 -9.19 -12.43 1.78
N GLY A 24 -9.88 -12.22 0.66
CA GLY A 24 -11.33 -12.05 0.62
C GLY A 24 -11.79 -10.74 1.26
N TRP A 25 -13.09 -10.67 1.56
CA TRP A 25 -13.73 -9.53 2.21
C TRP A 25 -13.24 -9.26 3.64
N GLY A 26 -12.47 -10.21 4.22
CA GLY A 26 -11.84 -10.10 5.54
C GLY A 26 -10.68 -9.11 5.63
N MET A 27 -10.11 -8.74 4.48
CA MET A 27 -8.94 -7.87 4.36
C MET A 27 -9.13 -6.49 5.03
N THR A 28 -10.28 -5.85 4.81
CA THR A 28 -10.60 -4.53 5.38
C THR A 28 -10.75 -4.59 6.90
N TYR A 29 -11.34 -5.65 7.45
CA TYR A 29 -11.39 -5.87 8.90
C TYR A 29 -9.98 -6.08 9.49
N GLY A 30 -9.09 -6.73 8.74
CA GLY A 30 -7.66 -6.84 9.09
C GLY A 30 -6.99 -5.48 9.21
N ILE A 31 -7.18 -4.60 8.22
CA ILE A 31 -6.62 -3.24 8.26
C ILE A 31 -7.24 -2.41 9.39
N ALA A 32 -8.57 -2.48 9.55
CA ALA A 32 -9.28 -1.81 10.62
C ALA A 32 -8.87 -2.32 12.02
N SER A 33 -8.48 -3.60 12.14
CA SER A 33 -7.94 -4.16 13.38
C SER A 33 -6.63 -3.52 13.80
N GLY A 34 -5.92 -2.86 12.90
CA GLY A 34 -4.73 -2.12 13.29
C GLY A 34 -5.05 -0.93 14.20
N PHE A 35 -6.24 -0.34 14.08
CA PHE A 35 -6.70 0.76 14.93
C PHE A 35 -7.65 0.29 16.05
N LEU A 36 -8.57 -0.62 15.74
CA LEU A 36 -9.61 -1.10 16.66
C LEU A 36 -9.22 -2.36 17.45
N GLY A 37 -8.09 -2.97 17.12
CA GLY A 37 -7.65 -4.24 17.70
C GLY A 37 -8.56 -5.40 17.34
N SER A 38 -8.66 -6.38 18.25
CA SER A 38 -9.56 -7.54 18.11
C SER A 38 -11.03 -7.18 17.94
N LYS A 39 -11.44 -5.97 18.35
CA LYS A 39 -12.82 -5.46 18.18
C LYS A 39 -13.19 -5.14 16.72
N ALA A 40 -12.24 -5.11 15.78
CA ALA A 40 -12.58 -4.93 14.37
C ALA A 40 -13.32 -6.14 13.76
N PHE A 41 -13.18 -7.30 14.39
CA PHE A 41 -13.67 -8.56 13.84
C PHE A 41 -15.13 -8.80 14.21
N PRO A 42 -15.96 -9.30 13.27
CA PRO A 42 -17.34 -9.72 13.55
C PRO A 42 -17.45 -10.65 14.76
N GLN A 43 -16.45 -11.52 14.95
CA GLN A 43 -16.38 -12.49 16.04
C GLN A 43 -16.24 -11.86 17.44
N ALA A 44 -15.76 -10.62 17.54
CA ALA A 44 -15.55 -9.91 18.81
C ALA A 44 -16.71 -8.95 19.16
N GLY A 45 -17.84 -9.05 18.46
CA GLY A 45 -18.98 -8.13 18.62
C GLY A 45 -18.81 -6.79 17.89
N GLY A 46 -17.76 -6.64 17.09
CA GLY A 46 -17.61 -5.55 16.13
C GLY A 46 -17.94 -5.99 14.71
N GLY A 47 -17.18 -5.47 13.74
CA GLY A 47 -17.49 -5.65 12.32
C GLY A 47 -18.67 -4.79 11.84
N GLY A 48 -19.15 -5.06 10.63
CA GLY A 48 -20.19 -4.27 9.98
C GLY A 48 -19.63 -3.23 9.00
N VAL A 49 -20.55 -2.60 8.27
CA VAL A 49 -20.22 -1.70 7.14
C VAL A 49 -19.31 -0.54 7.56
N ALA A 50 -19.49 0.01 8.76
CA ALA A 50 -18.64 1.11 9.27
C ALA A 50 -17.17 0.69 9.45
N VAL A 51 -16.91 -0.49 10.01
CA VAL A 51 -15.54 -1.02 10.19
C VAL A 51 -14.93 -1.38 8.84
N TRP A 52 -15.74 -1.92 7.93
CA TRP A 52 -15.32 -2.24 6.56
C TRP A 52 -14.89 -0.98 5.79
N ILE A 53 -15.69 0.10 5.87
CA ILE A 53 -15.36 1.40 5.28
C ILE A 53 -14.10 2.00 5.92
N LEU A 54 -13.95 1.89 7.25
CA LEU A 54 -12.76 2.38 7.94
C LEU A 54 -11.49 1.68 7.45
N GLY A 55 -11.53 0.36 7.30
CA GLY A 55 -10.42 -0.42 6.74
C GLY A 55 -10.07 0.00 5.31
N LEU A 56 -11.09 0.23 4.47
CA LEU A 56 -10.89 0.71 3.11
C LEU A 56 -10.32 2.12 3.08
N ALA A 57 -10.80 3.02 3.94
CA ALA A 57 -10.31 4.39 4.04
C ALA A 57 -8.84 4.42 4.48
N LEU A 58 -8.46 3.59 5.47
CA LEU A 58 -7.07 3.43 5.91
C LEU A 58 -6.19 2.87 4.80
N HIS A 59 -6.68 1.89 4.03
CA HIS A 59 -5.97 1.33 2.87
C HIS A 59 -5.61 2.41 1.84
N TYR A 60 -6.61 3.17 1.41
CA TYR A 60 -6.39 4.27 0.46
C TYR A 60 -5.54 5.39 1.04
N PHE A 61 -5.69 5.69 2.34
CA PHE A 61 -4.87 6.69 3.01
C PHE A 61 -3.40 6.32 2.95
N ILE A 62 -3.05 5.07 3.31
CA ILE A 62 -1.68 4.57 3.24
C ILE A 62 -1.14 4.62 1.80
N ALA A 63 -1.92 4.18 0.82
CA ALA A 63 -1.53 4.19 -0.59
C ALA A 63 -1.26 5.61 -1.12
N ILE A 64 -2.14 6.57 -0.78
CA ILE A 64 -1.99 7.98 -1.15
C ILE A 64 -0.79 8.60 -0.44
N SER A 65 -0.58 8.33 0.85
CA SER A 65 0.59 8.79 1.60
C SER A 65 1.89 8.28 0.99
N ALA A 66 1.96 6.98 0.65
CA ALA A 66 3.11 6.40 -0.04
C ALA A 66 3.37 7.09 -1.39
N ALA A 67 2.32 7.26 -2.21
CA ALA A 67 2.45 7.96 -3.49
C ALA A 67 2.88 9.43 -3.34
N ALA A 68 2.42 10.11 -2.28
CA ALA A 68 2.82 11.47 -1.95
C ALA A 68 4.31 11.55 -1.59
N VAL A 69 4.81 10.61 -0.77
CA VAL A 69 6.24 10.51 -0.41
C VAL A 69 7.10 10.25 -1.65
N TYR A 70 6.69 9.33 -2.53
CA TYR A 70 7.41 9.07 -3.78
C TYR A 70 7.43 10.32 -4.67
N CYS A 71 6.29 11.02 -4.78
CA CYS A 71 6.21 12.21 -5.62
C CYS A 71 7.02 13.38 -5.06
N LEU A 72 7.04 13.56 -3.74
CA LEU A 72 7.87 14.57 -3.07
C LEU A 72 9.36 14.25 -3.24
N SER A 73 9.73 12.96 -3.14
CA SER A 73 11.11 12.50 -3.37
C SER A 73 11.56 12.74 -4.81
N SER A 74 10.67 12.53 -5.80
CA SER A 74 10.98 12.79 -7.22
C SER A 74 11.19 14.27 -7.55
N ARG A 75 10.72 15.19 -6.69
CA ARG A 75 10.99 16.63 -6.83
C ARG A 75 12.43 17.00 -6.47
N ARG A 76 13.04 16.24 -5.55
CA ARG A 76 14.43 16.43 -5.11
C ARG A 76 15.42 15.62 -5.96
N LEU A 77 15.00 14.49 -6.50
CA LEU A 77 15.86 13.53 -7.19
C LEU A 77 15.33 13.27 -8.60
N GLU A 78 15.87 13.97 -9.59
CA GLU A 78 15.49 13.80 -11.00
C GLU A 78 15.81 12.39 -11.54
N PHE A 79 16.73 11.67 -10.90
CA PHE A 79 17.06 10.28 -11.19
C PHE A 79 15.85 9.34 -11.06
N LEU A 80 14.89 9.64 -10.18
CA LEU A 80 13.66 8.86 -10.03
C LEU A 80 12.79 8.86 -11.30
N LYS A 81 12.90 9.91 -12.13
CA LYS A 81 12.19 10.01 -13.40
C LYS A 81 12.88 9.17 -14.49
N ARG A 82 14.21 9.06 -14.42
CA ARG A 82 15.05 8.38 -15.42
C ARG A 82 15.10 6.87 -15.20
N HIS A 83 15.08 6.41 -13.95
CA HIS A 83 15.09 4.99 -13.56
C HIS A 83 13.82 4.59 -12.79
N PHE A 84 12.65 4.94 -13.34
CA PHE A 84 11.36 4.72 -12.69
C PHE A 84 11.14 3.26 -12.25
N LEU A 85 11.66 2.29 -13.02
CA LEU A 85 11.51 0.86 -12.72
C LEU A 85 12.29 0.43 -11.46
N VAL A 86 13.56 0.84 -11.37
CA VAL A 86 14.44 0.49 -10.24
C VAL A 86 14.02 1.26 -8.99
N CYS A 87 13.75 2.56 -9.12
CA CYS A 87 13.28 3.38 -8.01
C CYS A 87 11.90 2.94 -7.53
N GLY A 88 10.99 2.55 -8.43
CA GLY A 88 9.69 1.97 -8.07
C GLY A 88 9.83 0.67 -7.30
N ALA A 89 10.76 -0.21 -7.70
CA ALA A 89 11.03 -1.45 -6.99
C ALA A 89 11.60 -1.20 -5.58
N PHE A 90 12.62 -0.35 -5.44
CA PHE A 90 13.15 0.04 -4.13
C PHE A 90 12.09 0.71 -3.25
N PHE A 91 11.23 1.52 -3.85
CA PHE A 91 10.14 2.16 -3.11
C PHE A 91 9.10 1.15 -2.61
N GLY A 92 8.71 0.19 -3.45
CA GLY A 92 7.83 -0.92 -3.04
C GLY A 92 8.41 -1.72 -1.87
N ILE A 93 9.72 -1.98 -1.89
CA ILE A 93 10.44 -2.63 -0.78
C ILE A 93 10.41 -1.76 0.48
N GLY A 94 10.69 -0.46 0.33
CA GLY A 94 10.66 0.49 1.46
C GLY A 94 9.28 0.57 2.12
N VAL A 95 8.22 0.66 1.32
CA VAL A 95 6.83 0.65 1.81
C VAL A 95 6.53 -0.67 2.51
N PHE A 96 6.92 -1.80 1.93
CA PHE A 96 6.74 -3.12 2.56
C PHE A 96 7.45 -3.21 3.92
N LEU A 97 8.68 -2.69 4.02
CA LEU A 97 9.43 -2.64 5.27
C LEU A 97 8.76 -1.73 6.30
N VAL A 98 8.31 -0.53 5.91
CA VAL A 98 7.60 0.38 6.83
C VAL A 98 6.30 -0.26 7.32
N MET A 99 5.56 -0.93 6.43
CA MET A 99 4.35 -1.66 6.83
C MET A 99 4.68 -2.77 7.82
N ASN A 100 5.70 -3.58 7.55
CA ASN A 100 6.02 -4.73 8.41
C ASN A 100 6.75 -4.38 9.71
N LEU A 101 7.62 -3.36 9.70
CA LEU A 101 8.50 -3.01 10.83
C LEU A 101 7.98 -1.85 11.66
N VAL A 102 7.07 -1.04 11.14
CA VAL A 102 6.54 0.13 11.85
C VAL A 102 5.03 0.02 11.99
N VAL A 103 4.29 -0.05 10.89
CA VAL A 103 2.82 0.03 10.95
C VAL A 103 2.23 -1.18 11.64
N LEU A 104 2.58 -2.40 11.24
CA LEU A 104 2.08 -3.63 11.86
C LEU A 104 2.42 -3.76 13.36
N PRO A 105 3.66 -3.50 13.83
CA PRO A 105 3.97 -3.58 15.25
C PRO A 105 3.37 -2.45 16.09
N LEU A 106 3.13 -1.25 15.51
CA LEU A 106 2.37 -0.21 16.19
C LEU A 106 0.85 -0.43 16.12
N SER A 107 0.40 -1.32 15.24
CA SER A 107 -1.01 -1.64 15.06
C SER A 107 -1.46 -2.68 16.08
N ALA A 108 -2.67 -2.54 16.60
CA ALA A 108 -3.25 -3.44 17.61
C ALA A 108 -3.69 -4.80 17.04
N VAL A 109 -3.06 -5.28 15.96
CA VAL A 109 -3.47 -6.47 15.23
C VAL A 109 -3.33 -7.70 16.16
N PRO A 110 -4.43 -8.43 16.42
CA PRO A 110 -4.44 -9.56 17.36
C PRO A 110 -3.81 -10.84 16.78
N PHE A 111 -3.48 -10.85 15.48
CA PHE A 111 -2.83 -11.98 14.83
C PHE A 111 -1.31 -11.88 14.96
N PRO A 112 -0.63 -12.99 15.26
CA PRO A 112 0.83 -13.02 15.24
C PRO A 112 1.30 -12.61 13.84
N ILE A 113 2.12 -11.56 13.79
CA ILE A 113 2.82 -11.10 12.60
C ILE A 113 3.93 -12.13 12.31
N GLY A 114 3.59 -13.39 12.00
CA GLY A 114 4.55 -14.44 11.69
C GLY A 114 3.99 -15.88 11.64
N PRO A 115 4.75 -16.83 11.04
CA PRO A 115 5.87 -16.64 10.14
C PRO A 115 5.35 -16.48 8.70
N PHE A 116 5.78 -15.44 7.99
CA PHE A 116 5.61 -15.44 6.53
C PHE A 116 6.41 -16.62 5.99
N THR A 117 5.72 -17.67 5.54
CA THR A 117 6.35 -18.71 4.75
C THR A 117 7.09 -18.01 3.61
N VAL A 118 8.36 -18.37 3.36
CA VAL A 118 9.22 -17.70 2.36
C VAL A 118 8.51 -17.47 1.00
N PRO A 119 7.61 -18.35 0.52
CA PRO A 119 6.76 -18.09 -0.63
C PRO A 119 5.77 -16.93 -0.47
N LYS A 120 5.06 -16.83 0.67
CA LYS A 120 4.12 -15.73 0.94
C LYS A 120 4.82 -14.39 1.09
N LEU A 121 6.00 -14.37 1.74
CA LEU A 121 6.82 -13.16 1.83
C LEU A 121 7.26 -12.69 0.44
N ARG A 122 7.78 -13.60 -0.38
CA ARG A 122 8.19 -13.29 -1.75
C ARG A 122 7.02 -12.81 -2.60
N GLY A 123 5.87 -13.48 -2.51
CA GLY A 123 4.65 -13.09 -3.22
C GLY A 123 4.18 -11.69 -2.81
N ALA A 124 4.14 -11.39 -1.51
CA ALA A 124 3.75 -10.08 -1.00
C ALA A 124 4.74 -8.97 -1.39
N LEU A 125 6.05 -9.27 -1.37
CA LEU A 125 7.10 -8.33 -1.79
C LEU A 125 7.01 -8.04 -3.29
N LEU A 126 6.87 -9.08 -4.12
CA LEU A 126 6.68 -8.95 -5.57
C LEU A 126 5.38 -8.21 -5.89
N ALA A 127 4.29 -8.53 -5.20
CA ALA A 127 3.02 -7.83 -5.30
C ALA A 127 3.20 -6.35 -4.98
N HIS A 128 3.88 -5.99 -3.89
CA HIS A 128 4.15 -4.59 -3.54
C HIS A 128 5.04 -3.89 -4.58
N ILE A 129 6.06 -4.55 -5.11
CA ILE A 129 6.91 -3.98 -6.16
C ILE A 129 6.09 -3.70 -7.43
N LEU A 130 5.28 -4.67 -7.86
CA LEU A 130 4.55 -4.63 -9.13
C LEU A 130 3.24 -3.82 -9.06
N LEU A 131 2.47 -3.96 -7.98
CA LEU A 131 1.13 -3.38 -7.81
C LEU A 131 1.16 -2.05 -7.07
N VAL A 132 2.22 -1.75 -6.29
CA VAL A 132 2.37 -0.46 -5.60
C VAL A 132 3.48 0.37 -6.24
N GLY A 133 4.70 -0.16 -6.31
CA GLY A 133 5.87 0.57 -6.81
C GLY A 133 5.79 0.95 -8.29
N LEU A 134 5.36 0.02 -9.14
CA LEU A 134 5.31 0.19 -10.59
C LEU A 134 4.23 1.18 -11.07
N PRO A 135 2.97 1.12 -10.62
CA PRO A 135 1.96 2.11 -11.03
C PRO A 135 2.25 3.52 -10.50
N ILE A 136 2.80 3.67 -9.29
CA ILE A 136 3.20 4.98 -8.75
C ILE A 136 4.33 5.58 -9.60
N SER A 137 5.36 4.80 -9.92
CA SER A 137 6.50 5.25 -10.72
C SER A 137 6.12 5.52 -12.18
N ALA A 138 5.27 4.69 -12.79
CA ALA A 138 4.76 4.87 -14.14
C ALA A 138 3.88 6.11 -14.29
N SER A 139 2.97 6.37 -13.33
CA SER A 139 2.15 7.59 -13.31
C SER A 139 3.01 8.85 -13.25
N LEU A 140 4.11 8.79 -12.47
CA LEU A 140 5.05 9.90 -12.34
C LEU A 140 5.85 10.15 -13.61
N TRP A 141 6.32 9.08 -14.25
CA TRP A 141 6.99 9.15 -15.56
C TRP A 141 6.08 9.75 -16.63
N PHE A 142 4.82 9.28 -16.70
CA PHE A 142 3.84 9.75 -17.68
C PHE A 142 3.54 11.25 -17.55
N PHE A 143 3.30 11.73 -16.33
CA PHE A 143 3.08 13.15 -16.08
C PHE A 143 4.34 14.00 -16.24
N SER A 144 5.53 13.45 -15.99
CA SER A 144 6.78 14.15 -16.25
C SER A 144 7.04 14.35 -17.75
N ARG A 145 6.67 13.38 -18.60
CA ARG A 145 6.78 13.52 -20.06
C ARG A 145 5.80 14.55 -20.62
N ARG A 146 4.57 14.62 -20.10
CA ARG A 146 3.56 15.61 -20.55
C ARG A 146 3.87 17.06 -20.19
N ARG A 147 4.80 17.33 -19.28
CA ARG A 147 5.25 18.69 -18.94
C ARG A 147 6.46 19.15 -19.76
N ALA A 148 7.11 18.25 -20.48
CA ALA A 148 8.29 18.53 -21.29
C ALA A 148 7.98 18.62 -22.79
N ALA A 149 6.72 18.45 -23.19
CA ALA A 149 6.17 18.66 -24.53
C ALA A 149 5.19 19.82 -24.47
#